data_AF-A0A2N0R4M1-F1
#
_entry.id   AF-A0A2N0R4M1-F1
#
_cell.length_a   1.000
_cell.length_b   1.000
_cell.length_c   1.000
_cell.angle_alpha   90.00
_cell.angle_beta   90.00
_cell.angle_gamma   90.00
#
_symmetry.space_group_name_H-M   'P 1'
#
loop_
_entity.id
_entity.type
_entity.pdbx_description
1 polymer ?
#
loop_
_entity_poly.entity_id
_entity_poly.type
_entity_poly.pdbx_seq_one_letter_code
_entity_poly.pdbx_strand_id
1 'polypeptide(L)' 'MNKNINYLNIELNISSSTLLKNLGQVLPYKLEHLCLIFLFNINDLIIFLKNSQNTFIKKLLIKNILNIIQNGKSENISYY' A
#
# COMPACT_ATOMS: atom_id res chain seq x y z
N MET A 1 -23.69 -11.91 3.13
CA MET A 1 -22.55 -12.73 2.65
C MET A 1 -21.27 -12.01 3.07
N ASN A 2 -20.74 -12.29 4.26
CA ASN A 2 -19.54 -11.61 4.79
C ASN A 2 -18.29 -12.24 4.17
N LYS A 3 -17.78 -11.65 3.09
CA LYS A 3 -16.40 -11.90 2.67
C LYS A 3 -15.48 -11.15 3.64
N ASN A 4 -15.05 -11.82 4.71
CA ASN A 4 -13.96 -11.32 5.53
C ASN A 4 -12.67 -11.42 4.70
N ILE A 5 -12.27 -10.31 4.10
CA ILE A 5 -10.96 -10.17 3.46
C ILE A 5 -9.94 -10.16 4.61
N ASN A 6 -9.34 -11.32 4.89
CA ASN A 6 -8.30 -11.43 5.92
C ASN A 6 -6.91 -11.09 5.37
N TYR A 7 -6.75 -11.13 4.04
CA TYR A 7 -5.50 -10.91 3.33
C TYR A 7 -5.72 -9.89 2.21
N LEU A 8 -4.94 -8.82 2.21
CA LEU A 8 -4.93 -7.83 1.14
C LEU A 8 -3.51 -7.66 0.61
N ASN A 9 -3.35 -7.81 -0.70
CA ASN A 9 -2.09 -7.58 -1.41
C ASN A 9 -2.35 -6.61 -2.58
N ILE A 10 -1.64 -5.48 -2.58
CA ILE A 10 -1.72 -4.46 -3.63
C ILE A 10 -0.30 -4.25 -4.17
N GLU A 11 -0.11 -4.65 -5.41
CA GLU A 11 1.12 -4.43 -6.16
C GLU A 11 0.79 -3.63 -7.43
N LEU A 12 1.34 -2.41 -7.52
CA LEU A 12 1.07 -1.51 -8.64
C LEU A 12 2.38 -0.89 -9.14
N ASN A 13 2.52 -0.83 -10.46
CA ASN A 13 3.66 -0.19 -11.13
C ASN A 13 3.44 1.30 -11.41
N ILE A 14 2.38 1.90 -10.85
CA ILE A 14 2.00 3.30 -11.06
C ILE A 14 1.95 4.05 -9.74
N SER A 15 2.22 5.35 -9.81
CA SER A 15 1.97 6.26 -8.69
C SER A 15 0.47 6.44 -8.48
N SER A 16 0.01 6.28 -7.23
CA SER A 16 -1.36 6.65 -6.87
C SER A 16 -1.40 7.32 -5.51
N SER A 17 -1.62 8.63 -5.53
CA SER A 17 -1.73 9.44 -4.31
C SER A 17 -3.06 9.25 -3.57
N THR A 18 -4.10 8.82 -4.28
CA THR A 18 -5.44 8.61 -3.72
C THR A 18 -5.63 7.22 -3.13
N LEU A 19 -4.91 6.21 -3.64
CA LEU A 19 -5.06 4.82 -3.21
C LEU A 19 -4.83 4.66 -1.70
N LEU A 20 -3.71 5.17 -1.16
CA LEU A 20 -3.39 5.08 0.27
C LEU A 20 -4.43 5.76 1.16
N LYS A 21 -4.91 6.95 0.76
CA LYS A 21 -5.89 7.72 1.53
C LYS A 21 -7.22 7.00 1.63
N ASN A 22 -7.69 6.46 0.50
CA ASN A 22 -8.96 5.76 0.41
C ASN A 22 -8.86 4.39 1.07
N LEU A 23 -7.74 3.70 0.90
CA LEU A 23 -7.52 2.38 1.47
C LEU A 23 -7.66 2.40 2.99
N GLY A 24 -6.98 3.34 3.67
CA GLY A 24 -7.03 3.42 5.13
C GLY A 24 -8.43 3.65 5.69
N GLN A 25 -9.35 4.25 4.93
CA GLN A 25 -10.73 4.51 5.37
C GLN A 25 -11.65 3.28 5.26
N VAL A 26 -11.33 2.35 4.37
CA VAL A 26 -12.20 1.20 4.03
C VAL A 26 -11.64 -0.14 4.54
N LEU A 27 -10.52 -0.13 5.27
CA LEU A 27 -9.97 -1.35 5.84
C LEU A 27 -10.96 -2.01 6.81
N PRO A 28 -11.06 -3.34 6.81
CA PRO A 28 -11.84 -4.06 7.81
C PRO A 28 -11.19 -3.90 9.19
N TYR A 29 -11.94 -4.12 10.27
CA TYR A 29 -11.40 -3.97 11.64
C TYR A 29 -10.17 -4.86 11.94
N LYS A 30 -9.98 -5.96 11.19
CA LYS A 30 -8.89 -6.90 11.36
C LYS A 30 -8.40 -7.44 10.01
N LEU A 31 -7.09 -7.48 9.87
CA LEU A 31 -6.36 -8.16 8.79
C LEU A 31 -5.31 -9.10 9.37
N GLU A 32 -5.21 -10.29 8.80
CA GLU A 32 -4.10 -11.22 9.04
C GLU A 32 -2.84 -10.75 8.28
N HIS A 33 -3.03 -10.16 7.09
CA HIS A 33 -1.94 -9.65 6.28
C HIS A 33 -2.35 -8.45 5.43
N LEU A 34 -1.52 -7.41 5.41
CA LEU A 34 -1.58 -6.31 4.47
C LEU A 34 -0.22 -6.11 3.79
N CYS A 35 -0.19 -6.19 2.47
CA CYS A 35 0.99 -5.98 1.64
C CYS A 35 0.73 -4.87 0.64
N LEU A 36 1.57 -3.84 0.66
CA LEU A 36 1.49 -2.66 -0.20
C LEU A 36 2.84 -2.45 -0.89
N ILE A 37 2.90 -2.69 -2.20
CA ILE A 37 4.12 -2.59 -3.01
C ILE A 37 3.83 -1.72 -4.24
N PHE A 38 4.09 -0.41 -4.14
CA PHE A 38 3.90 0.52 -5.27
C PHE A 38 4.61 1.86 -5.01
N LEU A 39 4.60 2.74 -6.01
CA LEU A 39 5.17 4.09 -5.91
C LEU A 39 4.21 5.01 -5.13
N PHE A 40 4.65 5.57 -4.01
CA PHE A 40 3.86 6.53 -3.22
C PHE A 40 4.72 7.63 -2.61
N ASN A 41 4.10 8.76 -2.27
CA ASN A 41 4.75 9.81 -1.49
C ASN A 41 4.57 9.57 0.02
N ILE A 42 5.48 10.13 0.82
CA ILE A 42 5.47 9.93 2.27
C ILE A 42 4.25 10.55 2.97
N ASN A 43 3.68 11.62 2.41
CA ASN A 43 2.51 12.29 2.98
C ASN A 43 1.24 11.41 2.90
N ASP A 44 1.08 10.69 1.79
CA ASP A 44 -0.04 9.78 1.57
C ASP A 44 0.10 8.54 2.48
N LEU A 45 1.33 8.09 2.75
CA LEU A 45 1.60 7.06 3.76
C LEU A 45 1.21 7.52 5.17
N ILE A 46 1.56 8.75 5.55
CA ILE A 46 1.15 9.32 6.85
C ILE A 46 -0.37 9.36 6.98
N ILE A 47 -1.08 9.78 5.93
CA ILE A 47 -2.55 9.81 5.92
C ILE A 47 -3.13 8.40 6.01
N PHE A 48 -2.57 7.43 5.28
CA PHE A 48 -2.97 6.03 5.37
C PHE A 48 -2.83 5.48 6.78
N LEU A 49 -1.69 5.72 7.45
CA LEU A 49 -1.46 5.24 8.82
C LEU A 49 -2.45 5.85 9.82
N LYS A 50 -2.76 7.14 9.68
CA LYS A 50 -3.79 7.80 10.50
C LYS A 50 -5.18 7.20 10.27
N ASN A 51 -5.57 7.02 9.02
CA ASN A 51 -6.89 6.48 8.68
C ASN A 51 -7.04 5.01 9.09
N SER A 52 -5.93 4.25 9.11
CA SER A 52 -5.91 2.82 9.44
C SER A 52 -5.80 2.53 10.94
N GLN A 53 -5.79 3.55 11.81
CA GLN A 53 -5.48 3.39 13.24
C GLN A 53 -6.42 2.42 13.98
N ASN A 54 -7.66 2.28 13.51
CA ASN A 54 -8.66 1.39 14.10
C ASN A 54 -8.64 -0.03 13.53
N THR A 55 -7.71 -0.34 12.63
CA THR A 55 -7.56 -1.67 12.03
C THR A 55 -6.41 -2.41 12.71
N PHE A 56 -6.71 -3.59 13.27
CA PHE A 56 -5.66 -4.49 13.70
C PHE A 56 -5.04 -5.21 12.49
N ILE A 57 -3.72 -5.05 12.28
CA ILE A 57 -2.99 -5.69 11.18
C ILE A 57 -1.91 -6.59 11.79
N LYS A 58 -2.05 -7.91 11.67
CA LYS A 58 -1.06 -8.85 12.24
C LYS A 58 0.29 -8.79 11.54
N LYS A 59 0.30 -8.70 10.21
CA LYS A 59 1.51 -8.51 9.40
C LYS A 59 1.30 -7.40 8.39
N LEU A 60 2.10 -6.35 8.50
CA LEU A 60 2.10 -5.18 7.62
C LEU A 60 3.42 -5.15 6.84
N LEU A 61 3.35 -5.22 5.51
CA LEU A 61 4.48 -5.03 4.61
C LEU A 61 4.19 -3.82 3.72
N ILE A 62 5.08 -2.83 3.75
CA ILE A 62 4.99 -1.63 2.92
C ILE A 62 6.32 -1.46 2.19
N LYS A 63 6.26 -1.35 0.86
CA LYS A 63 7.41 -1.12 -0.01
C LYS A 63 7.11 0.01 -0.98
N ASN A 64 7.91 1.07 -0.91
CA ASN A 64 7.90 2.13 -1.91
C ASN A 64 8.81 1.71 -3.07
N ILE A 65 8.25 1.58 -4.26
CA ILE A 65 9.05 1.27 -5.46
C ILE A 65 9.64 2.58 -5.98
N LEU A 66 10.94 2.61 -6.27
CA LEU A 66 11.54 3.73 -6.98
C LEU A 66 11.39 3.51 -8.49
N ASN A 67 10.82 4.49 -9.18
CA ASN A 67 10.81 4.50 -10.63
C ASN A 67 12.10 5.18 -11.11
N ILE A 68 13.12 4.38 -11.42
CA ILE A 68 14.36 4.92 -11.99
C ILE A 68 14.15 4.96 -13.50
N ILE A 69 14.12 6.17 -14.06
CA ILE A 69 14.14 6.34 -15.52
C ILE A 69 15.56 6.03 -15.96
N GLN A 70 15.80 4.84 -16.53
CA GLN A 70 17.02 4.53 -17.25
C GLN A 70 16.71 4.60 -18.75
N ASN A 71 17.31 5.56 -19.46
CA ASN A 71 17.31 5.63 -20.92
C ASN A 71 15.92 5.46 -21.59
N GLY A 72 14.91 6.20 -21.11
CA GLY A 72 13.57 6.20 -21.71
C GLY A 72 12.71 4.96 -21.43
N LYS A 73 13.20 4.02 -20.60
CA LYS A 73 12.42 2.90 -20.07
C LYS A 73 12.29 3.06 -18.55
N SER A 74 11.05 3.02 -18.08
CA SER A 74 10.75 2.95 -16.65
C SER A 74 10.97 1.52 -16.18
N GLU A 75 12.00 1.29 -15.36
CA GLU A 75 12.22 0.01 -14.69
C GLU A 75 12.03 0.19 -13.18
N ASN A 76 11.17 -0.66 -12.62
CA ASN A 76 10.88 -0.71 -11.19
C ASN A 76 11.99 -1.51 -10.50
N ILE A 77 12.80 -0.84 -9.68
CA ILE A 77 13.87 -1.52 -8.93
C ILE A 77 13.44 -1.70 -7.48
N SER A 78 13.46 -2.95 -7.06
CA SER A 78 13.18 -3.41 -5.71
C SER A 78 14.50 -3.72 -5.01
N TYR A 79 14.95 -2.89 -4.05
CA TYR A 79 16.03 -3.29 -3.15
C TYR A 79 15.48 -4.35 -2.17
N TYR A 80 16.25 -5.43 -1.97
CA TYR A 80 15.93 -6.55 -1.07
C TYR A 80 16.37 -6.24 0.36
#